data_AF-A0A0L8G7B6-F1
#
_entry.id   AF-A0A0L8G7B6-F1
#
_cell.length_a   1.000
_cell.length_b   1.000
_cell.length_c   1.000
_cell.angle_alpha   90.00
_cell.angle_beta   90.00
_cell.angle_gamma   90.00
#
_symmetry.space_group_name_H-M   'P 1'
#
loop_
_entity.id
_entity.type
_entity.pdbx_description
1 polymer ?
#
loop_
_entity_poly.entity_id
_entity_poly.type
_entity_poly.pdbx_seq_one_letter_code
_entity_poly.pdbx_strand_id
1 'polypeptide(L)' 'MLPKLSVEKKLVNRLSSLIPAFTDIFDEESFYICFIFFVVITIASVCVLSRYVTIKDAGHVE' A
#
# COMPACT_ATOMS: atom_id res chain seq x y z
N MET A 1 24.01 17.56 -24.01
CA MET A 1 23.01 17.17 -23.01
C MET A 1 22.55 15.76 -23.31
N LEU A 2 22.86 14.79 -22.44
CA LEU A 2 22.34 13.42 -22.57
C LEU A 2 20.82 13.44 -22.33
N PRO A 3 20.00 12.80 -23.20
CA PRO A 3 18.55 12.82 -23.05
C PRO A 3 18.18 12.01 -21.80
N LYS A 4 17.79 12.70 -20.72
CA LYS A 4 17.36 12.09 -19.44
C LYS A 4 16.29 10.99 -19.64
N LEU A 5 15.44 11.15 -20.65
CA LEU A 5 14.42 10.17 -21.06
C LEU A 5 14.96 8.76 -21.40
N SER A 6 16.21 8.63 -21.87
CA SER A 6 16.76 7.33 -22.27
C SER A 6 17.02 6.44 -21.05
N VAL A 7 17.55 7.03 -19.98
CA VAL A 7 17.90 6.29 -18.75
C VAL A 7 16.64 5.88 -18.00
N GLU A 8 15.65 6.77 -17.91
CA GLU A 8 14.35 6.52 -17.29
C GLU A 8 13.60 5.37 -17.97
N LYS A 9 13.48 5.40 -19.31
CA LYS A 9 12.85 4.31 -20.06
C LYS A 9 13.58 2.98 -19.88
N LYS A 10 14.91 3.00 -19.82
CA LYS A 10 15.73 1.79 -19.64
C LYS A 10 15.59 1.19 -18.25
N LEU A 11 15.45 2.04 -17.22
CA LEU A 11 15.18 1.64 -15.84
C LEU A 11 13.78 1.05 -15.68
N VAL A 12 12.76 1.74 -16.19
CA VAL A 12 11.36 1.26 -16.16
C VAL A 12 11.26 -0.09 -16.85
N ASN A 13 11.84 -0.24 -18.05
CA ASN A 13 11.76 -1.50 -18.80
C ASN A 13 12.49 -2.67 -18.10
N ARG A 14 13.58 -2.41 -17.38
CA ARG A 14 14.31 -3.41 -16.59
C ARG A 14 13.54 -3.83 -15.35
N LEU A 15 12.89 -2.89 -14.67
CA LEU A 15 12.08 -3.17 -13.49
C LEU A 15 10.78 -3.88 -13.85
N SER A 16 10.10 -3.46 -14.93
CA SER A 16 8.90 -4.12 -15.44
C SER A 16 9.15 -5.55 -15.93
N SER A 17 10.37 -5.87 -16.38
CA SER A 17 10.75 -7.25 -16.76
C SER A 17 10.97 -8.17 -15.55
N LEU A 18 11.28 -7.61 -14.37
CA LEU A 18 11.59 -8.36 -13.16
C LEU A 18 10.37 -8.54 -12.28
N ILE A 19 9.42 -7.62 -12.35
CA ILE A 19 8.17 -7.67 -11.58
C ILE A 19 7.16 -8.46 -12.41
N PRO A 20 6.78 -9.68 -11.99
CA PRO A 20 5.72 -10.41 -12.66
C PRO A 20 4.43 -9.57 -12.64
N ALA A 21 3.61 -9.74 -13.67
CA ALA A 21 2.36 -9.01 -13.77
C ALA A 21 1.52 -9.26 -12.51
N PHE A 22 0.81 -8.24 -12.03
CA PHE A 22 0.02 -8.36 -10.80
C PHE A 22 -0.96 -9.54 -10.83
N THR A 23 -1.57 -9.78 -11.99
CA THR A 23 -2.48 -10.89 -12.27
C THR A 23 -1.81 -12.26 -12.30
N ASP A 24 -0.49 -12.30 -12.46
CA ASP A 24 0.32 -13.53 -12.39
C ASP A 24 0.66 -13.89 -10.93
N ILE A 25 0.70 -12.89 -10.04
CA ILE A 25 0.94 -13.07 -8.60
C ILE A 25 -0.38 -13.31 -7.85
N PHE A 26 -1.45 -12.62 -8.25
CA PHE A 26 -2.77 -12.70 -7.64
C PHE A 26 -3.83 -13.01 -8.68
N ASP A 27 -4.51 -14.14 -8.46
CA ASP A 27 -5.76 -14.41 -9.16
C ASP A 27 -6.90 -13.56 -8.59
N GLU A 28 -7.97 -13.36 -9.36
CA GLU A 28 -9.09 -12.49 -9.03
C GLU A 28 -9.71 -12.86 -7.67
N GLU A 29 -9.97 -14.15 -7.46
CA GLU A 29 -10.55 -14.66 -6.21
C GLU A 29 -9.60 -14.46 -5.00
N SER A 30 -8.31 -14.73 -5.20
CA SER A 30 -7.29 -14.58 -4.15
C SER A 30 -7.08 -13.12 -3.76
N PHE A 31 -7.16 -12.20 -4.74
CA PHE A 31 -7.08 -10.77 -4.50
C PHE A 31 -8.24 -10.28 -3.62
N TYR A 32 -9.48 -10.69 -3.95
CA TYR A 32 -10.64 -10.29 -3.15
C TYR A 32 -10.59 -10.83 -1.73
N ILE A 33 -10.18 -12.09 -1.55
CA ILE A 33 -10.01 -12.70 -0.23
C ILE A 33 -8.96 -11.92 0.58
N CYS A 34 -7.80 -11.62 -0.01
CA CYS A 34 -6.75 -10.83 0.61
C CYS A 34 -7.25 -9.45 1.04
N PHE A 35 -7.99 -8.76 0.16
CA PHE A 35 -8.52 -7.43 0.45
C PHE A 35 -9.53 -7.45 1.61
N ILE A 36 -10.42 -8.45 1.65
CA ILE A 36 -11.38 -8.61 2.75
C ILE A 36 -10.64 -8.82 4.07
N PHE A 37 -9.64 -9.71 4.12
CA PHE A 37 -8.83 -9.90 5.33
C PHE A 37 -8.08 -8.64 5.74
N PHE A 38 -7.52 -7.90 4.78
CA PHE A 38 -6.83 -6.64 5.04
C PHE A 38 -7.77 -5.59 5.67
N VAL A 39 -8.99 -5.46 5.13
CA VAL A 39 -10.01 -4.55 5.69
C VAL A 39 -10.40 -4.98 7.10
N VAL A 40 -10.66 -6.27 7.32
CA VAL A 40 -11.04 -6.79 8.65
C VAL A 40 -9.91 -6.55 9.67
N ILE A 41 -8.65 -6.80 9.31
CA ILE A 41 -7.49 -6.55 10.16
C ILE A 41 -7.35 -5.06 10.45
N THR A 42 -7.60 -4.20 9.47
CA THR A 42 -7.54 -2.74 9.65
C THR A 42 -8.62 -2.26 10.62
N ILE A 43 -9.84 -2.76 10.50
CA ILE A 43 -10.92 -2.42 11.44
C ILE A 43 -10.57 -2.94 12.84
N ALA A 44 -10.13 -4.20 12.93
CA ALA A 44 -9.72 -4.80 14.20
C ALA A 44 -8.58 -4.01 14.85
N SER A 45 -7.59 -3.58 14.07
CA SER A 45 -6.46 -2.79 14.58
C SER A 45 -6.92 -1.42 15.07
N VAL A 46 -7.84 -0.74 14.39
CA VAL A 46 -8.44 0.52 14.86
C VAL A 46 -9.23 0.31 16.15
N CYS A 47 -10.01 -0.75 16.28
CA CYS A 47 -10.74 -1.06 17.51
C CYS A 47 -9.79 -1.33 18.69
N VAL A 48 -8.70 -2.06 18.44
CA VAL A 48 -7.66 -2.32 19.44
C VAL A 48 -6.95 -1.01 19.80
N LEU A 49 -6.48 -0.25 18.81
CA LEU A 49 -5.79 1.03 19.00
C LEU A 49 -6.67 2.05 19.72
N SER A 50 -7.98 2.09 19.44
CA SER A 50 -8.92 2.97 20.13
C SER A 50 -8.98 2.71 21.64
N ARG A 51 -8.68 1.50 22.11
CA ARG A 51 -8.59 1.19 23.54
C ARG A 51 -7.28 1.63 24.18
N TYR A 52 -6.20 1.77 23.42
CA TYR A 52 -4.86 2.09 23.94
C TYR A 52 -4.42 3.53 23.67
N VAL A 53 -4.99 4.18 22.65
CA VAL A 53 -4.66 5.52 22.22
C VAL A 53 -5.87 6.42 22.42
N THR A 54 -5.91 7.11 23.54
CA THR A 54 -6.82 8.25 23.74
C THR A 54 -6.26 9.43 22.96
N ILE A 55 -6.90 9.77 21.84
CA ILE A 55 -6.60 11.02 21.12
C ILE A 55 -7.06 12.16 22.02
N LYS A 56 -6.12 12.79 22.74
CA LYS A 56 -6.39 14.03 23.47
C LYS A 56 -6.57 15.15 22.46
N ASP A 57 -7.59 15.96 22.68
CA ASP A 57 -7.86 17.15 21.87
C ASP A 57 -6.63 18.08 21.90
N ALA A 58 -6.17 18.51 20.73
CA ALA A 58 -4.99 19.38 20.59
C ALA A 58 -5.38 20.86 20.71
N GLY A 59 -6.15 21.19 21.76
CA GLY A 59 -6.75 22.51 21.90
C GLY A 59 -7.17 22.83 23.34
N HIS A 60 -6.19 23.03 24.23
CA HIS A 60 -6.38 23.90 25.40
C HIS A 60 -5.31 24.98 25.32
N VAL A 61 -5.57 25.98 24.46
CA VAL A 61 -4.83 27.24 24.48
C VAL A 61 -5.53 28.10 25.53
N GLU A 62 -4.95 28.15 26.73
CA GLU A 62 -5.28 29.17 27.75
C GLU A 62 -4.77 30.55 27.32
#